data_AF-A0A7D5Z9S7-F1
#
_entry.id   AF-A0A7D5Z9S7-F1
#
_cell.length_a   1.000
_cell.length_b   1.000
_cell.length_c   1.000
_cell.angle_alpha   90.00
_cell.angle_beta   90.00
_cell.angle_gamma   90.00
#
_symmetry.space_group_name_H-M   'P 1'
#
loop_
_entity.id
_entity.type
_entity.pdbx_description
1 polymer ?
#
loop_
_entity_poly.entity_id
_entity_poly.type
_entity_poly.pdbx_seq_one_letter_code
_entity_poly.pdbx_strand_id
1 'polypeptide(L)'
;MILGVFLAILALSVGLNGHVIQQHASDSTEVNLDSRAPGMKFVHPGVFVDRTQLRRMRSMVKDGQQPWSNAYTAMMKHPYARVTDPKPRENVECGAYSKPDNGCTDERRDAMAAYTNALAWFTKKDQAKADVAISIMNAWANTIQEHTGANAPLQAAWAASLWARAGEIIRYSGAGWEEEDIATFSTMLKKVYLPIVQNGSDKPNNWELILMEASISIAVFIHNRAVYKSSLERFINSASYYVYLKSDGSVPLLPPGMSRETLLKRWWWGQGTFQEDGMVMETCRDLMHSSYGIASISHVIETVRIQGRDLYSEDTGNRLRYALEFLAKYDNKRGTEQAPDWLCNGNVTKNIKDMTEPGYSILSEKYEMPNTKQFTAAARPAHADSLFIAWETLTHATGEVDL
;
A
#
# COMPACT_ATOMS: atom_id res chain seq x y z
N MET A 1 -63.55 41.80 16.66
CA MET A 1 -63.55 40.33 16.74
C MET A 1 -62.10 39.89 16.63
N ILE A 2 -61.54 39.38 17.74
CA ILE A 2 -60.27 38.64 17.90
C ILE A 2 -58.93 39.41 17.70
N LEU A 3 -58.25 39.60 18.85
CA LEU A 3 -56.84 39.98 19.12
C LEU A 3 -55.85 39.05 18.40
N GLY A 4 -54.57 39.35 18.13
CA GLY A 4 -53.61 40.37 18.58
C GLY A 4 -52.19 39.77 18.43
N VAL A 5 -51.11 40.57 18.54
CA VAL A 5 -49.81 40.30 19.21
C VAL A 5 -48.73 41.29 18.73
N PHE A 6 -48.03 41.84 19.72
CA PHE A 6 -46.93 42.81 19.70
C PHE A 6 -45.56 42.17 19.40
N LEU A 7 -44.60 42.96 18.86
CA LEU A 7 -43.19 42.84 19.22
C LEU A 7 -42.46 44.20 19.15
N ALA A 8 -41.56 44.42 20.11
CA ALA A 8 -40.92 45.70 20.43
C ALA A 8 -39.43 45.77 20.01
N ILE A 9 -38.97 47.03 19.97
CA ILE A 9 -37.70 47.62 19.53
C ILE A 9 -36.57 47.44 20.56
N LEU A 10 -35.29 47.41 20.15
CA LEU A 10 -34.20 48.17 20.83
C LEU A 10 -32.94 48.35 19.96
N ALA A 11 -32.17 49.40 20.29
CA ALA A 11 -31.36 50.24 19.40
C ALA A 11 -29.83 50.15 19.60
N LEU A 12 -29.11 50.88 18.72
CA LEU A 12 -27.66 51.05 18.52
C LEU A 12 -26.86 51.66 19.69
N SER A 13 -25.53 51.46 19.64
CA SER A 13 -24.55 52.50 19.98
C SER A 13 -23.23 52.35 19.19
N VAL A 14 -22.66 53.51 18.80
CA VAL A 14 -21.44 53.74 17.99
C VAL A 14 -20.28 54.19 18.88
N GLY A 15 -19.02 53.96 18.48
CA GLY A 15 -17.85 54.68 19.01
C GLY A 15 -16.59 54.51 18.16
N LEU A 16 -16.09 55.60 17.57
CA LEU A 16 -14.77 55.76 16.95
C LEU A 16 -13.79 56.39 17.95
N ASN A 17 -12.50 56.03 17.88
CA ASN A 17 -11.35 56.97 17.88
C ASN A 17 -10.03 56.22 17.62
N GLY A 18 -9.20 56.77 16.72
CA GLY A 18 -7.95 56.17 16.26
C GLY A 18 -6.68 56.70 16.95
N HIS A 19 -5.52 56.17 16.53
CA HIS A 19 -4.22 56.84 16.41
C HIS A 19 -3.25 55.91 15.65
N VAL A 20 -2.39 56.49 14.80
CA VAL A 20 -1.39 55.80 13.97
C VAL A 20 0.02 56.32 14.34
N ILE A 21 1.02 55.44 14.17
CA ILE A 21 2.47 55.63 14.00
C ILE A 21 3.31 55.63 15.30
N GLN A 22 4.12 54.57 15.52
CA GLN A 22 5.54 54.54 15.11
C GLN A 22 6.16 53.14 15.21
N GLN A 23 6.96 52.78 14.20
CA GLN A 23 7.65 51.49 14.01
C GLN A 23 8.88 51.35 14.92
N HIS A 24 9.20 50.11 15.31
CA HIS A 24 10.58 49.61 15.32
C HIS A 24 10.62 48.09 15.04
N ALA A 25 11.78 47.67 14.53
CA ALA A 25 11.99 46.59 13.59
C ALA A 25 12.25 45.19 14.20
N SER A 26 12.16 44.22 13.28
CA SER A 26 12.72 42.85 13.26
C SER A 26 12.27 41.87 14.33
N ASP A 27 11.54 40.83 13.92
CA ASP A 27 12.22 39.57 13.57
C ASP A 27 11.34 38.73 12.63
N SER A 28 11.98 38.12 11.64
CA SER A 28 11.36 37.29 10.62
C SER A 28 10.78 36.01 11.24
N THR A 29 9.46 35.90 11.24
CA THR A 29 8.78 34.60 11.40
C THR A 29 8.18 34.22 10.05
N GLU A 30 8.73 33.17 9.46
CA GLU A 30 8.09 32.46 8.36
C GLU A 30 6.66 32.13 8.76
N VAL A 31 5.71 32.67 8.00
CA VAL A 31 4.30 32.44 8.20
C VAL A 31 4.04 30.95 7.97
N ASN A 32 3.75 30.26 9.07
CA ASN A 32 3.21 28.91 9.11
C ASN A 32 1.93 28.84 8.25
N LEU A 33 2.07 28.34 7.02
CA LEU A 33 0.97 28.20 6.06
C LEU A 33 0.04 27.01 6.36
N ASP A 34 0.18 26.33 7.50
CA ASP A 34 -0.56 25.08 7.74
C ASP A 34 -1.86 25.23 8.54
N SER A 35 -2.54 26.39 8.45
CA SER A 35 -3.82 26.57 9.15
C SER A 35 -4.84 27.42 8.38
N ARG A 36 -5.56 26.79 7.44
CA ARG A 36 -6.98 27.12 7.10
C ARG A 36 -7.60 26.24 6.00
N ALA A 37 -7.75 24.96 6.30
CA ALA A 37 -8.85 24.12 5.78
C ALA A 37 -9.23 23.11 6.86
N PRO A 38 -10.48 22.64 6.97
CA PRO A 38 -10.79 21.43 7.74
C PRO A 38 -10.05 20.26 7.06
N GLY A 39 -8.79 20.05 7.47
CA GLY A 39 -7.88 19.15 6.79
C GLY A 39 -8.07 17.72 7.28
N MET A 40 -8.10 16.77 6.35
CA MET A 40 -8.04 15.32 6.60
C MET A 40 -6.95 15.02 7.66
N LYS A 41 -7.34 14.52 8.83
CA LYS A 41 -6.37 14.01 9.80
C LYS A 41 -6.06 12.56 9.43
N PHE A 42 -4.79 12.21 9.30
CA PHE A 42 -4.41 10.83 9.06
C PHE A 42 -4.75 9.96 10.27
N VAL A 43 -5.26 8.76 10.01
CA VAL A 43 -5.57 7.72 10.98
C VAL A 43 -4.34 6.84 11.18
N HIS A 44 -4.02 6.53 12.44
CA HIS A 44 -2.80 5.82 12.81
C HIS A 44 -3.00 4.70 13.89
N PRO A 45 -2.35 3.53 13.74
CA PRO A 45 -1.69 3.08 12.52
C PRO A 45 -2.70 3.02 11.36
N GLY A 46 -2.28 3.36 10.15
CA GLY A 46 -3.19 3.41 9.01
C GLY A 46 -2.56 3.28 7.63
N VAL A 47 -1.40 2.63 7.56
CA VAL A 47 -0.82 2.10 6.32
C VAL A 47 -1.03 0.60 6.30
N PHE A 48 -1.83 0.13 5.33
CA PHE A 48 -2.23 -1.26 5.09
C PHE A 48 -3.01 -1.97 6.20
N VAL A 49 -2.74 -1.70 7.48
CA VAL A 49 -3.47 -2.27 8.62
C VAL A 49 -3.77 -1.18 9.65
N ASP A 50 -4.98 -1.21 10.20
CA ASP A 50 -5.37 -0.33 11.30
C ASP A 50 -5.28 -1.01 12.68
N ARG A 51 -5.55 -0.22 13.73
CA ARG A 51 -5.56 -0.71 15.12
C ARG A 51 -6.59 -1.81 15.36
N THR A 52 -7.72 -1.78 14.67
CA THR A 52 -8.81 -2.75 14.81
C THR A 52 -8.41 -4.10 14.23
N GLN A 53 -7.85 -4.12 13.02
CA GLN A 53 -7.31 -5.31 12.36
C GLN A 53 -6.18 -5.93 13.19
N LEU A 54 -5.24 -5.12 13.68
CA LEU A 54 -4.15 -5.58 14.53
C LEU A 54 -4.65 -6.21 15.84
N ARG A 55 -5.68 -5.63 16.47
CA ARG A 55 -6.33 -6.20 17.68
C ARG A 55 -7.06 -7.50 17.37
N ARG A 56 -7.75 -7.59 16.23
CA ARG A 56 -8.40 -8.82 15.76
C ARG A 56 -7.39 -9.93 15.57
N MET A 57 -6.35 -9.69 14.78
CA MET A 57 -5.22 -10.60 14.59
C MET A 57 -4.67 -11.12 15.93
N ARG A 58 -4.36 -10.21 16.86
CA ARG A 58 -3.88 -10.57 18.19
C ARG A 58 -4.85 -11.47 18.95
N SER A 59 -6.14 -11.16 18.96
CA SER A 59 -7.15 -11.97 19.65
C SER A 59 -7.22 -13.36 19.02
N MET A 60 -7.34 -13.44 17.69
CA MET A 60 -7.45 -14.72 16.99
C MET A 60 -6.23 -15.63 17.23
N VAL A 61 -5.02 -15.07 17.22
CA VAL A 61 -3.79 -15.82 17.55
C VAL A 61 -3.75 -16.22 19.03
N LYS A 62 -4.20 -15.36 19.95
CA LYS A 62 -4.26 -15.67 21.39
C LYS A 62 -5.23 -16.81 21.66
N ASP A 63 -6.37 -16.80 20.98
CA ASP A 63 -7.47 -17.74 21.17
C ASP A 63 -7.31 -19.01 20.32
N GLY A 64 -6.18 -19.15 19.61
CA GLY A 64 -5.85 -20.34 18.81
C GLY A 64 -6.70 -20.51 17.54
N GLN A 65 -7.40 -19.45 17.11
CA GLN A 65 -8.34 -19.49 15.99
C GLN A 65 -7.60 -19.65 14.66
N GLN A 66 -8.18 -20.46 13.78
CA GLN A 66 -7.68 -20.67 12.43
C GLN A 66 -8.35 -19.70 11.45
N PRO A 67 -7.64 -19.20 10.42
CA PRO A 67 -6.26 -19.58 10.02
C PRO A 67 -5.14 -18.79 10.74
N TRP A 68 -5.47 -17.83 11.61
CA TRP A 68 -4.49 -16.91 12.21
C TRP A 68 -3.38 -17.59 13.01
N SER A 69 -3.71 -18.60 13.82
CA SER A 69 -2.72 -19.33 14.63
C SER A 69 -1.65 -20.02 13.77
N ASN A 70 -2.08 -20.69 12.69
CA ASN A 70 -1.15 -21.30 11.74
C ASN A 70 -0.35 -20.24 10.98
N ALA A 71 -0.98 -19.14 10.56
CA ALA A 71 -0.29 -18.04 9.89
C ALA A 71 0.79 -17.39 10.77
N TYR A 72 0.49 -17.15 12.05
CA TYR A 72 1.46 -16.64 13.01
C TYR A 72 2.63 -17.62 13.21
N THR A 73 2.32 -18.91 13.34
CA THR A 73 3.34 -19.95 13.48
C THR A 73 4.24 -20.02 12.25
N ALA A 74 3.67 -19.94 11.04
CA ALA A 74 4.41 -19.91 9.78
C ALA A 74 5.31 -18.67 9.70
N MET A 75 4.78 -17.48 10.03
CA MET A 75 5.53 -16.23 10.09
C MET A 75 6.73 -16.34 11.04
N MET A 76 6.55 -16.82 12.27
CA MET A 76 7.62 -16.94 13.26
C MET A 76 8.68 -17.99 12.90
N LYS A 77 8.35 -18.97 12.05
CA LYS A 77 9.32 -19.95 11.52
C LYS A 77 10.16 -19.40 10.37
N HIS A 78 9.66 -18.39 9.66
CA HIS A 78 10.30 -17.82 8.48
C HIS A 78 11.64 -17.13 8.82
N PRO A 79 12.65 -17.15 7.92
CA PRO A 79 13.92 -16.47 8.13
C PRO A 79 13.82 -15.00 8.54
N TYR A 80 12.82 -14.26 8.01
CA TYR A 80 12.59 -12.84 8.36
C TYR A 80 12.31 -12.61 9.85
N ALA A 81 11.67 -13.56 10.56
CA ALA A 81 11.43 -13.44 12.00
C ALA A 81 12.69 -13.67 12.85
N ARG A 82 13.80 -14.10 12.23
CA ARG A 82 15.09 -14.40 12.85
C ARG A 82 16.18 -13.39 12.51
N VAL A 83 15.92 -12.43 11.62
CA VAL A 83 16.87 -11.36 11.32
C VAL A 83 16.96 -10.44 12.53
N THR A 84 18.15 -10.28 13.08
CA THR A 84 18.46 -9.39 14.22
C THR A 84 19.70 -8.53 13.96
N ASP A 85 20.37 -8.72 12.84
CA ASP A 85 21.59 -8.02 12.41
C ASP A 85 21.30 -7.30 11.10
N PRO A 86 20.90 -6.00 11.14
CA PRO A 86 20.61 -5.23 9.95
C PRO A 86 21.86 -4.90 9.15
N LYS A 87 21.72 -4.76 7.83
CA LYS A 87 22.81 -4.56 6.87
C LYS A 87 22.66 -3.24 6.09
N PRO A 88 22.59 -2.09 6.79
CA PRO A 88 22.39 -0.82 6.12
C PRO A 88 23.58 -0.45 5.23
N ARG A 89 23.31 0.32 4.17
CA ARG A 89 24.34 0.85 3.26
C ARG A 89 24.06 2.31 2.95
N GLU A 90 25.10 3.10 2.77
CA GLU A 90 24.97 4.51 2.39
C GLU A 90 24.39 4.65 0.98
N ASN A 91 24.90 3.87 0.02
CA ASN A 91 24.36 3.76 -1.33
C ASN A 91 23.87 2.33 -1.58
N VAL A 92 22.59 2.21 -1.91
CA VAL A 92 21.99 0.97 -2.41
C VAL A 92 22.00 1.00 -3.93
N GLU A 93 22.94 0.28 -4.54
CA GLU A 93 23.10 0.23 -6.01
C GLU A 93 22.42 -1.03 -6.59
N CYS A 94 21.36 -0.79 -7.36
CA CYS A 94 20.53 -1.80 -8.00
C CYS A 94 20.59 -1.68 -9.52
N GLY A 95 21.49 -2.44 -10.13
CA GLY A 95 21.62 -2.48 -11.59
C GLY A 95 20.43 -3.15 -12.29
N ALA A 96 20.48 -3.25 -13.61
CA ALA A 96 19.40 -3.86 -14.38
C ALA A 96 19.19 -5.33 -13.96
N TYR A 97 17.94 -5.72 -13.70
CA TYR A 97 17.60 -7.03 -13.12
C TYR A 97 18.34 -7.32 -11.80
N SER A 98 18.66 -6.28 -11.04
CA SER A 98 19.48 -6.32 -9.82
C SER A 98 20.89 -6.89 -10.05
N LYS A 99 21.53 -6.48 -11.15
CA LYS A 99 22.94 -6.78 -11.44
C LYS A 99 23.70 -5.47 -11.76
N PRO A 100 24.61 -5.00 -10.87
CA PRO A 100 24.95 -5.56 -9.56
C PRO A 100 23.78 -5.47 -8.55
N ASP A 101 23.87 -6.28 -7.49
CA ASP A 101 23.05 -6.17 -6.27
C ASP A 101 23.96 -5.77 -5.12
N ASN A 102 24.16 -4.45 -4.99
CA ASN A 102 24.98 -3.86 -3.94
C ASN A 102 24.04 -3.24 -2.89
N GLY A 103 23.36 -4.09 -2.13
CA GLY A 103 22.51 -3.69 -1.00
C GLY A 103 21.00 -3.80 -1.24
N CYS A 104 20.54 -4.08 -2.45
CA CYS A 104 19.11 -4.13 -2.77
C CYS A 104 18.41 -5.30 -2.06
N THR A 105 19.07 -6.46 -2.06
CA THR A 105 18.57 -7.62 -1.32
C THR A 105 18.71 -7.43 0.18
N ASP A 106 19.76 -6.78 0.67
CA ASP A 106 19.94 -6.48 2.09
C ASP A 106 18.79 -5.59 2.59
N GLU A 107 18.54 -4.47 1.89
CA GLU A 107 17.47 -3.52 2.20
C GLU A 107 16.09 -4.17 2.23
N ARG A 108 15.69 -4.88 1.16
CA ARG A 108 14.37 -5.53 1.11
C ARG A 108 14.18 -6.55 2.21
N ARG A 109 15.22 -7.33 2.52
CA ARG A 109 15.14 -8.36 3.56
C ARG A 109 14.99 -7.74 4.94
N ASP A 110 15.68 -6.64 5.20
CA ASP A 110 15.58 -5.90 6.45
C ASP A 110 14.24 -5.18 6.58
N ALA A 111 13.71 -4.60 5.50
CA ALA A 111 12.37 -4.01 5.47
C ALA A 111 11.28 -5.03 5.79
N MET A 112 11.39 -6.21 5.18
CA MET A 112 10.50 -7.33 5.43
C MET A 112 10.64 -7.85 6.87
N ALA A 113 11.87 -7.93 7.39
CA ALA A 113 12.14 -8.35 8.77
C ALA A 113 11.59 -7.34 9.79
N ALA A 114 11.73 -6.04 9.56
CA ALA A 114 11.15 -5.01 10.42
C ALA A 114 9.63 -5.13 10.47
N TYR A 115 8.95 -5.26 9.32
CA TYR A 115 7.50 -5.47 9.28
C TYR A 115 7.07 -6.77 9.98
N THR A 116 7.80 -7.86 9.73
CA THR A 116 7.56 -9.16 10.39
C THR A 116 7.67 -9.06 11.92
N ASN A 117 8.71 -8.41 12.42
CA ASN A 117 8.92 -8.24 13.86
C ASN A 117 7.94 -7.23 14.48
N ALA A 118 7.50 -6.20 13.74
CA ALA A 118 6.45 -5.29 14.18
C ALA A 118 5.10 -6.00 14.37
N LEU A 119 4.73 -6.90 13.44
CA LEU A 119 3.54 -7.75 13.60
C LEU A 119 3.70 -8.73 14.76
N ALA A 120 4.88 -9.34 14.94
CA ALA A 120 5.16 -10.24 16.06
C ALA A 120 5.02 -9.52 17.41
N TRP A 121 5.60 -8.33 17.53
CA TRP A 121 5.43 -7.43 18.68
C TRP A 121 3.96 -7.18 18.95
N PHE A 122 3.19 -6.72 17.96
CA PHE A 122 1.80 -6.38 18.21
C PHE A 122 1.00 -7.61 18.66
N THR A 123 1.27 -8.77 18.06
CA THR A 123 0.54 -10.02 18.30
C THR A 123 0.75 -10.54 19.73
N LYS A 124 1.99 -10.70 20.18
CA LYS A 124 2.28 -11.33 21.49
C LYS A 124 2.70 -10.34 22.58
N LYS A 125 2.96 -9.07 22.23
CA LYS A 125 3.53 -8.05 23.13
C LYS A 125 4.89 -8.47 23.70
N ASP A 126 5.66 -9.20 22.91
CA ASP A 126 7.04 -9.57 23.20
C ASP A 126 7.97 -8.39 22.83
N GLN A 127 8.43 -7.66 23.85
CA GLN A 127 9.23 -6.45 23.68
C GLN A 127 10.50 -6.69 22.83
N ALA A 128 11.11 -7.87 22.92
CA ALA A 128 12.29 -8.19 22.12
C ALA A 128 12.02 -8.09 20.60
N LYS A 129 10.78 -8.31 20.17
CA LYS A 129 10.37 -8.14 18.77
C LYS A 129 10.19 -6.68 18.38
N ALA A 130 9.71 -5.83 19.29
CA ALA A 130 9.69 -4.39 19.06
C ALA A 130 11.12 -3.85 18.93
N ASP A 131 12.01 -4.24 19.86
CA ASP A 131 13.40 -3.77 19.90
C ASP A 131 14.16 -4.14 18.62
N VAL A 132 13.94 -5.35 18.09
CA VAL A 132 14.53 -5.77 16.79
C VAL A 132 13.98 -4.93 15.63
N ALA A 133 12.66 -4.70 15.56
CA ALA A 133 12.08 -3.89 14.50
C ALA A 133 12.61 -2.45 14.54
N ILE A 134 12.69 -1.86 15.73
CA ILE A 134 13.24 -0.52 15.97
C ILE A 134 14.72 -0.47 15.56
N SER A 135 15.53 -1.44 16.01
CA SER A 135 16.96 -1.53 15.68
C SER A 135 17.20 -1.56 14.17
N ILE A 136 16.46 -2.39 13.43
CA ILE A 136 16.56 -2.47 11.97
C ILE A 136 16.20 -1.12 11.33
N MET A 137 15.05 -0.54 11.69
CA MET A 137 14.59 0.73 11.12
C MET A 137 15.56 1.88 11.40
N ASN A 138 16.08 1.97 12.64
CA ASN A 138 17.04 2.98 13.04
C ASN A 138 18.40 2.82 12.34
N ALA A 139 18.88 1.58 12.16
CA ALA A 139 20.14 1.31 11.48
C ALA A 139 20.11 1.82 10.03
N TRP A 140 19.02 1.57 9.31
CA TRP A 140 18.83 2.10 7.96
C TRP A 140 18.64 3.62 7.95
N ALA A 141 17.82 4.16 8.85
CA ALA A 141 17.55 5.59 8.94
C ALA A 141 18.80 6.46 9.19
N ASN A 142 19.78 5.92 9.92
CA ASN A 142 21.04 6.60 10.20
C ASN A 142 22.12 6.43 9.12
N THR A 143 21.90 5.58 8.11
CA THR A 143 22.96 5.18 7.18
C THR A 143 22.63 5.49 5.74
N ILE A 144 21.43 5.15 5.25
CA ILE A 144 21.13 5.25 3.81
C ILE A 144 21.05 6.71 3.36
N GLN A 145 21.67 6.99 2.22
CA GLN A 145 21.74 8.33 1.62
C GLN A 145 21.11 8.35 0.24
N GLU A 146 21.26 7.27 -0.54
CA GLU A 146 20.74 7.20 -1.91
C GLU A 146 20.50 5.77 -2.42
N HIS A 147 19.70 5.69 -3.49
CA HIS A 147 19.57 4.51 -4.34
C HIS A 147 20.06 4.83 -5.74
N THR A 148 20.90 3.97 -6.31
CA THR A 148 21.47 4.18 -7.65
C THR A 148 21.25 2.96 -8.55
N GLY A 149 21.35 3.17 -9.87
CA GLY A 149 21.17 2.11 -10.88
C GLY A 149 19.75 1.99 -11.44
N ALA A 150 19.62 1.23 -12.52
CA ALA A 150 18.39 1.19 -13.34
C ALA A 150 17.16 0.58 -12.61
N ASN A 151 17.38 -0.25 -11.60
CA ASN A 151 16.31 -0.89 -10.83
C ASN A 151 16.05 -0.19 -9.49
N ALA A 152 16.81 0.86 -9.15
CA ALA A 152 16.69 1.58 -7.89
C ALA A 152 15.25 2.05 -7.59
N PRO A 153 14.49 2.66 -8.53
CA PRO A 153 13.16 3.15 -8.21
C PRO A 153 12.20 2.05 -7.75
N LEU A 154 12.25 0.89 -8.40
CA LEU A 154 11.40 -0.25 -8.05
C LEU A 154 11.79 -0.85 -6.69
N GLN A 155 13.10 -1.02 -6.45
CA GLN A 155 13.62 -1.57 -5.20
C GLN A 155 13.30 -0.66 -4.00
N ALA A 156 13.52 0.65 -4.17
CA ALA A 156 13.21 1.65 -3.16
C ALA A 156 11.70 1.68 -2.85
N ALA A 157 10.83 1.54 -3.85
CA ALA A 157 9.39 1.48 -3.63
C ALA A 157 8.96 0.24 -2.82
N TRP A 158 9.49 -0.94 -3.14
CA TRP A 158 9.24 -2.15 -2.36
C TRP A 158 9.65 -1.97 -0.90
N ALA A 159 10.87 -1.51 -0.64
CA ALA A 159 11.37 -1.29 0.71
C ALA A 159 10.55 -0.22 1.46
N ALA A 160 10.29 0.93 0.83
CA ALA A 160 9.54 2.04 1.43
C ALA A 160 8.11 1.65 1.87
N SER A 161 7.42 0.82 1.08
CA SER A 161 6.08 0.33 1.45
C SER A 161 6.12 -0.47 2.77
N LEU A 162 7.12 -1.33 2.95
CA LEU A 162 7.31 -2.12 4.16
C LEU A 162 7.82 -1.28 5.33
N TRP A 163 8.72 -0.33 5.08
CA TRP A 163 9.21 0.62 6.09
C TRP A 163 8.07 1.40 6.73
N ALA A 164 7.19 1.98 5.91
CA ALA A 164 6.04 2.72 6.41
C ALA A 164 5.10 1.83 7.23
N ARG A 165 4.80 0.60 6.78
CA ARG A 165 3.97 -0.35 7.54
C ARG A 165 4.58 -0.71 8.91
N ALA A 166 5.88 -1.02 8.93
CA ALA A 166 6.59 -1.36 10.16
C ALA A 166 6.60 -0.17 11.13
N GLY A 167 6.96 1.02 10.63
CA GLY A 167 7.01 2.26 11.40
C GLY A 167 5.65 2.63 11.99
N GLU A 168 4.57 2.55 11.22
CA GLU A 168 3.20 2.80 11.69
C GLU A 168 2.84 1.90 12.88
N ILE A 169 3.08 0.58 12.76
CA ILE A 169 2.78 -0.36 13.84
C ILE A 169 3.59 -0.03 15.08
N ILE A 170 4.90 0.15 14.95
CA ILE A 170 5.80 0.41 16.08
C ILE A 170 5.46 1.74 16.77
N ARG A 171 5.40 2.84 16.01
CA ARG A 171 5.14 4.20 16.51
C ARG A 171 3.85 4.28 17.31
N TYR A 172 2.78 3.64 16.84
CA TYR A 172 1.44 3.82 17.41
C TYR A 172 0.96 2.67 18.30
N SER A 173 1.82 1.72 18.67
CA SER A 173 1.45 0.57 19.50
C SER A 173 2.02 0.56 20.92
N GLY A 174 2.74 1.62 21.31
CA GLY A 174 3.43 1.73 22.60
C GLY A 174 4.68 0.84 22.66
N ALA A 175 5.40 0.72 21.55
CA ALA A 175 6.58 -0.13 21.42
C ALA A 175 7.86 0.45 22.06
N GLY A 176 7.83 1.72 22.48
CA GLY A 176 9.01 2.40 23.03
C GLY A 176 9.97 2.93 21.96
N TRP A 177 9.48 3.31 20.78
CA TRP A 177 10.30 3.96 19.75
C TRP A 177 10.47 5.45 20.11
N GLU A 178 11.71 5.87 20.29
CA GLU A 178 12.05 7.23 20.73
C GLU A 178 11.67 8.28 19.66
N GLU A 179 11.21 9.44 20.11
CA GLU A 179 10.75 10.51 19.21
C GLU A 179 11.87 11.05 18.30
N GLU A 180 13.12 11.06 18.77
CA GLU A 180 14.29 11.45 17.96
C GLU A 180 14.55 10.46 16.82
N ASP A 181 14.45 9.16 17.12
CA ASP A 181 14.61 8.11 16.11
C ASP A 181 13.46 8.13 15.09
N ILE A 182 12.23 8.38 15.54
CA ILE A 182 11.07 8.59 14.66
C ILE A 182 11.32 9.78 13.72
N ALA A 183 11.91 10.88 14.21
CA ALA A 183 12.24 12.04 13.39
C ALA A 183 13.34 11.73 12.35
N THR A 184 14.36 10.95 12.74
CA THR A 184 15.42 10.48 11.84
C THR A 184 14.86 9.56 10.76
N PHE A 185 14.03 8.59 11.12
CA PHE A 185 13.36 7.71 10.16
C PHE A 185 12.40 8.45 9.23
N SER A 186 11.63 9.42 9.76
CA SER A 186 10.79 10.30 8.96
C SER A 186 11.62 11.10 7.94
N THR A 187 12.81 11.55 8.35
CA THR A 187 13.74 12.26 7.48
C THR A 187 14.30 11.35 6.39
N MET A 188 14.65 10.10 6.71
CA MET A 188 15.05 9.08 5.72
C MET A 188 13.95 8.90 4.67
N LEU A 189 12.71 8.62 5.08
CA LEU A 189 11.58 8.45 4.14
C LEU A 189 11.38 9.69 3.26
N LYS A 190 11.45 10.89 3.86
CA LYS A 190 11.24 12.16 3.15
C LYS A 190 12.35 12.51 2.17
N LYS A 191 13.62 12.26 2.52
CA LYS A 191 14.77 12.75 1.74
C LYS A 191 15.34 11.69 0.79
N VAL A 192 15.29 10.42 1.16
CA VAL A 192 15.89 9.32 0.39
C VAL A 192 14.86 8.65 -0.51
N TYR A 193 13.70 8.26 0.05
CA TYR A 193 12.70 7.48 -0.69
C TYR A 193 11.70 8.33 -1.46
N LEU A 194 11.13 9.36 -0.82
CA LEU A 194 10.01 10.10 -1.40
C LEU A 194 10.34 10.75 -2.77
N PRO A 195 11.52 11.37 -2.99
CA PRO A 195 11.85 11.95 -4.30
C PRO A 195 11.88 10.93 -5.44
N ILE A 196 12.18 9.67 -5.13
CA ILE A 196 12.24 8.57 -6.09
C ILE A 196 10.83 8.13 -6.49
N VAL A 197 9.90 8.05 -5.53
CA VAL A 197 8.60 7.39 -5.75
C VAL A 197 7.46 8.35 -6.06
N GLN A 198 7.49 9.60 -5.57
CA GLN A 198 6.32 10.53 -5.63
C GLN A 198 5.91 10.95 -7.05
N ASN A 199 6.82 10.83 -8.02
CA ASN A 199 6.56 11.18 -9.42
C ASN A 199 6.15 9.97 -10.27
N GLY A 200 5.99 8.79 -9.67
CA GLY A 200 5.61 7.55 -10.34
C GLY A 200 6.64 7.07 -11.35
N SER A 201 6.23 6.13 -12.19
CA SER A 201 7.03 5.52 -13.24
C SER A 201 6.68 6.05 -14.62
N ASP A 202 7.61 5.92 -15.55
CA ASP A 202 7.36 6.02 -16.99
C ASP A 202 6.72 4.72 -17.57
N LYS A 203 6.69 3.65 -16.78
CA LYS A 203 6.12 2.35 -17.12
C LYS A 203 4.71 2.25 -16.54
N PRO A 204 3.65 2.08 -17.33
CA PRO A 204 2.26 2.05 -16.84
C PRO A 204 1.88 0.72 -16.17
N ASN A 205 2.86 -0.07 -15.74
CA ASN A 205 2.68 -1.44 -15.26
C ASN A 205 2.80 -1.51 -13.72
N ASN A 206 3.12 -2.69 -13.17
CA ASN A 206 3.27 -2.84 -11.71
C ASN A 206 4.23 -1.83 -11.05
N TRP A 207 5.21 -1.28 -11.79
CA TRP A 207 6.12 -0.25 -11.29
C TRP A 207 5.37 1.02 -10.87
N GLU A 208 4.47 1.52 -11.72
CA GLU A 208 3.67 2.71 -11.42
C GLU A 208 2.88 2.51 -10.12
N LEU A 209 2.22 1.36 -9.99
CA LEU A 209 1.38 1.06 -8.83
C LEU A 209 2.17 0.96 -7.53
N ILE A 210 3.31 0.27 -7.51
CA ILE A 210 4.11 0.14 -6.28
C ILE A 210 4.83 1.45 -5.90
N LEU A 211 5.27 2.25 -6.87
CA LEU A 211 5.82 3.58 -6.59
C LEU A 211 4.75 4.47 -5.94
N MET A 212 3.53 4.44 -6.45
CA MET A 212 2.42 5.17 -5.86
C MET A 212 1.99 4.61 -4.50
N GLU A 213 1.98 3.29 -4.29
CA GLU A 213 1.76 2.68 -2.96
C GLU A 213 2.79 3.18 -1.94
N ALA A 214 4.08 3.15 -2.29
CA ALA A 214 5.16 3.65 -1.44
C ALA A 214 4.98 5.14 -1.13
N SER A 215 4.66 5.96 -2.13
CA SER A 215 4.44 7.39 -1.95
C SER A 215 3.25 7.69 -1.03
N ILE A 216 2.13 7.00 -1.20
CA ILE A 216 0.95 7.13 -0.32
C ILE A 216 1.29 6.70 1.10
N SER A 217 1.99 5.59 1.26
CA SER A 217 2.40 5.05 2.56
C SER A 217 3.33 6.00 3.32
N ILE A 218 4.34 6.56 2.63
CA ILE A 218 5.21 7.60 3.19
C ILE A 218 4.38 8.81 3.58
N ALA A 219 3.50 9.29 2.69
CA ALA A 219 2.69 10.49 2.92
C ALA A 219 1.81 10.39 4.16
N VAL A 220 1.22 9.22 4.44
CA VAL A 220 0.51 8.95 5.70
C VAL A 220 1.48 9.05 6.88
N PHE A 221 2.60 8.33 6.85
CA PHE A 221 3.56 8.28 7.97
C PHE A 221 4.14 9.67 8.34
N ILE A 222 4.50 10.48 7.33
CA ILE A 222 5.09 11.83 7.53
C ILE A 222 4.05 12.95 7.53
N HIS A 223 2.75 12.63 7.55
CA HIS A 223 1.63 13.59 7.55
C HIS A 223 1.60 14.56 6.36
N ASN A 224 2.03 14.14 5.17
CA ASN A 224 2.06 14.99 3.97
C ASN A 224 0.80 14.83 3.11
N ARG A 225 -0.20 15.68 3.35
CA ARG A 225 -1.50 15.67 2.63
C ARG A 225 -1.38 15.96 1.13
N ALA A 226 -0.49 16.85 0.74
CA ALA A 226 -0.33 17.25 -0.67
C ALA A 226 0.15 16.06 -1.50
N VAL A 227 1.19 15.38 -1.03
CA VAL A 227 1.71 14.15 -1.64
C VAL A 227 0.67 13.05 -1.62
N TYR A 228 -0.02 12.83 -0.49
CA TYR A 228 -1.07 11.82 -0.41
C TYR A 228 -2.13 12.01 -1.50
N LYS A 229 -2.63 13.24 -1.65
CA LYS A 229 -3.65 13.57 -2.65
C LYS A 229 -3.15 13.33 -4.08
N SER A 230 -1.99 13.89 -4.44
CA SER A 230 -1.46 13.75 -5.80
C SER A 230 -1.12 12.30 -6.16
N SER A 231 -0.54 11.56 -5.22
CA SER A 231 -0.18 10.16 -5.43
C SER A 231 -1.42 9.27 -5.49
N LEU A 232 -2.46 9.55 -4.70
CA LEU A 232 -3.73 8.82 -4.78
C LEU A 232 -4.47 9.06 -6.11
N GLU A 233 -4.53 10.30 -6.57
CA GLU A 233 -5.14 10.62 -7.88
C GLU A 233 -4.42 9.87 -9.02
N ARG A 234 -3.09 9.87 -8.99
CA ARG A 234 -2.27 9.13 -9.95
C ARG A 234 -2.43 7.61 -9.82
N PHE A 235 -2.51 7.09 -8.59
CA PHE A 235 -2.75 5.66 -8.33
C PHE A 235 -4.08 5.19 -8.93
N ILE A 236 -5.18 5.91 -8.67
CA ILE A 236 -6.52 5.57 -9.16
C ILE A 236 -6.55 5.56 -10.69
N ASN A 237 -5.95 6.57 -11.32
CA ASN A 237 -5.81 6.60 -12.78
C ASN A 237 -5.02 5.40 -13.28
N SER A 238 -3.95 5.02 -12.58
CA SER A 238 -3.09 3.89 -12.96
C SER A 238 -3.80 2.55 -12.85
N ALA A 239 -4.55 2.33 -11.76
CA ALA A 239 -5.36 1.14 -11.58
C ALA A 239 -6.41 0.98 -12.70
N SER A 240 -6.93 2.09 -13.24
CA SER A 240 -7.97 2.07 -14.28
C SER A 240 -7.51 1.46 -15.61
N TYR A 241 -6.27 1.72 -16.04
CA TYR A 241 -5.72 1.15 -17.27
C TYR A 241 -4.92 -0.14 -17.05
N TYR A 242 -4.58 -0.46 -15.79
CA TYR A 242 -3.87 -1.68 -15.45
C TYR A 242 -4.77 -2.92 -15.47
N VAL A 243 -6.04 -2.74 -15.13
CA VAL A 243 -7.07 -3.81 -15.19
C VAL A 243 -8.09 -3.44 -16.26
N TYR A 244 -8.32 -4.32 -17.22
CA TYR A 244 -9.35 -4.17 -18.22
C TYR A 244 -10.72 -4.62 -17.70
N LEU A 245 -11.75 -3.85 -18.04
CA LEU A 245 -13.15 -4.26 -17.98
C LEU A 245 -13.79 -4.10 -19.36
N LYS A 246 -14.79 -4.91 -19.69
CA LYS A 246 -15.58 -4.79 -20.92
C LYS A 246 -16.26 -3.44 -21.06
N SER A 247 -16.56 -2.79 -19.94
CA SER A 247 -17.07 -1.41 -19.89
C SER A 247 -16.09 -0.38 -20.47
N ASP A 248 -14.79 -0.71 -20.59
CA ASP A 248 -13.79 0.15 -21.22
C ASP A 248 -13.89 0.15 -22.75
N GLY A 249 -14.65 -0.79 -23.32
CA GLY A 249 -14.78 -1.05 -24.75
C GLY A 249 -14.01 -2.29 -25.19
N SER A 250 -13.60 -2.33 -26.46
CA SER A 250 -12.93 -3.50 -27.05
C SER A 250 -11.47 -3.69 -26.60
N VAL A 251 -10.90 -2.70 -25.92
CA VAL A 251 -9.49 -2.65 -25.49
C VAL A 251 -9.37 -1.86 -24.17
N PRO A 252 -8.28 -2.04 -23.38
CA PRO A 252 -8.04 -1.36 -22.10
C PRO A 252 -8.09 0.16 -22.17
N LEU A 253 -8.26 0.84 -21.05
CA LEU A 253 -8.05 2.29 -20.99
C LEU A 253 -6.60 2.66 -21.33
N LEU A 254 -6.39 3.87 -21.82
CA LEU A 254 -5.10 4.34 -22.33
C LEU A 254 -4.37 5.16 -21.26
N PRO A 255 -3.11 4.82 -20.91
CA PRO A 255 -2.30 5.68 -20.06
C PRO A 255 -2.08 7.06 -20.71
N PRO A 256 -2.02 8.16 -19.93
CA PRO A 256 -1.78 9.49 -20.46
C PRO A 256 -0.51 9.56 -21.33
N GLY A 257 -0.64 10.14 -22.52
CA GLY A 257 0.49 10.31 -23.46
C GLY A 257 0.96 9.04 -24.17
N MET A 258 0.32 7.88 -23.97
CA MET A 258 0.69 6.63 -24.63
C MET A 258 -0.15 6.37 -25.89
N SER A 259 0.43 5.81 -26.95
CA SER A 259 -0.34 5.34 -28.10
C SER A 259 -0.92 3.95 -27.85
N ARG A 260 -2.08 3.66 -28.45
CA ARG A 260 -2.73 2.33 -28.38
C ARG A 260 -1.79 1.21 -28.83
N GLU A 261 -1.06 1.43 -29.91
CA GLU A 261 -0.10 0.46 -30.45
C GLU A 261 1.00 0.15 -29.42
N THR A 262 1.57 1.18 -28.79
CA THR A 262 2.61 1.00 -27.77
C THR A 262 2.06 0.28 -26.55
N LEU A 263 0.86 0.65 -26.09
CA LEU A 263 0.18 -0.02 -24.99
C LEU A 263 0.05 -1.53 -25.24
N LEU A 264 -0.57 -1.91 -26.36
CA LEU A 264 -0.87 -3.32 -26.64
C LEU A 264 0.40 -4.13 -26.92
N LYS A 265 1.31 -3.59 -27.74
CA LYS A 265 2.53 -4.29 -28.14
C LYS A 265 3.52 -4.47 -26.97
N ARG A 266 3.73 -3.42 -26.18
CA ARG A 266 4.78 -3.41 -25.15
C ARG A 266 4.31 -3.83 -23.76
N TRP A 267 3.11 -3.43 -23.36
CA TRP A 267 2.67 -3.57 -21.96
C TRP A 267 1.62 -4.66 -21.78
N TRP A 268 0.85 -4.94 -22.83
CA TRP A 268 0.00 -6.14 -22.93
C TRP A 268 0.64 -7.28 -23.71
N TRP A 269 1.94 -7.17 -24.04
CA TRP A 269 2.74 -8.25 -24.64
C TRP A 269 2.14 -8.81 -25.94
N GLY A 270 1.57 -7.92 -26.75
CA GLY A 270 0.95 -8.27 -28.02
C GLY A 270 -0.48 -8.79 -27.91
N GLN A 271 -1.05 -8.88 -26.70
CA GLN A 271 -2.46 -9.22 -26.52
C GLN A 271 -3.34 -8.16 -27.19
N GLY A 272 -4.07 -8.56 -28.23
CA GLY A 272 -4.96 -7.69 -29.01
C GLY A 272 -6.45 -7.97 -28.78
N THR A 273 -6.79 -9.04 -28.07
CA THR A 273 -8.17 -9.51 -27.88
C THR A 273 -8.54 -9.48 -26.41
N PHE A 274 -9.70 -8.93 -26.05
CA PHE A 274 -10.13 -8.79 -24.67
C PHE A 274 -11.56 -9.31 -24.53
N GLN A 275 -11.74 -10.50 -23.93
CA GLN A 275 -13.05 -11.19 -23.88
C GLN A 275 -13.61 -11.37 -22.47
N GLU A 276 -12.84 -11.05 -21.43
CA GLU A 276 -13.23 -11.24 -20.03
C GLU A 276 -12.93 -9.98 -19.21
N ASP A 277 -13.80 -9.67 -18.25
CA ASP A 277 -13.52 -8.64 -17.25
C ASP A 277 -12.37 -9.10 -16.34
N GLY A 278 -11.55 -8.16 -15.89
CA GLY A 278 -10.47 -8.44 -14.95
C GLY A 278 -9.17 -8.87 -15.59
N MET A 279 -9.06 -8.89 -16.92
CA MET A 279 -7.77 -9.09 -17.59
C MET A 279 -6.78 -8.03 -17.09
N VAL A 280 -5.59 -8.46 -16.67
CA VAL A 280 -4.59 -7.58 -16.06
C VAL A 280 -3.42 -7.36 -17.01
N MET A 281 -2.92 -6.14 -17.07
CA MET A 281 -1.70 -5.83 -17.80
C MET A 281 -0.56 -6.74 -17.32
N GLU A 282 0.33 -7.14 -18.24
CA GLU A 282 1.38 -8.14 -18.01
C GLU A 282 0.90 -9.61 -17.91
N THR A 283 -0.40 -9.94 -18.07
CA THR A 283 -0.87 -11.34 -18.05
C THR A 283 -0.11 -12.24 -19.03
N CYS A 284 0.15 -11.74 -20.25
CA CYS A 284 0.91 -12.48 -21.27
C CYS A 284 2.43 -12.41 -21.13
N ARG A 285 2.93 -11.69 -20.11
CA ARG A 285 4.31 -11.85 -19.61
C ARG A 285 4.35 -13.03 -18.67
N ASP A 286 3.61 -12.89 -17.57
CA ASP A 286 3.35 -13.90 -16.55
C ASP A 286 2.35 -13.33 -15.52
N LEU A 287 1.66 -14.24 -14.82
CA LEU A 287 0.71 -13.84 -13.79
C LEU A 287 1.38 -13.24 -12.54
N MET A 288 2.68 -13.47 -12.33
CA MET A 288 3.40 -12.97 -11.16
C MET A 288 3.59 -11.45 -11.22
N HIS A 289 3.95 -10.90 -12.37
CA HIS A 289 4.07 -9.45 -12.54
C HIS A 289 2.71 -8.76 -12.53
N SER A 290 1.69 -9.42 -13.11
CA SER A 290 0.30 -8.99 -12.99
C SER A 290 -0.11 -8.91 -11.52
N SER A 291 0.26 -9.91 -10.72
CA SER A 291 -0.14 -9.98 -9.32
C SER A 291 0.54 -8.94 -8.43
N TYR A 292 1.76 -8.49 -8.74
CA TYR A 292 2.37 -7.37 -8.03
C TYR A 292 1.55 -6.06 -8.15
N GLY A 293 1.01 -5.77 -9.33
CA GLY A 293 0.13 -4.61 -9.48
C GLY A 293 -1.18 -4.78 -8.72
N ILE A 294 -1.79 -5.97 -8.75
CA ILE A 294 -3.03 -6.25 -8.02
C ILE A 294 -2.84 -6.23 -6.50
N ALA A 295 -1.70 -6.71 -6.01
CA ALA A 295 -1.33 -6.59 -4.60
C ALA A 295 -1.28 -5.11 -4.19
N SER A 296 -0.60 -4.27 -4.98
CA SER A 296 -0.54 -2.81 -4.72
C SER A 296 -1.92 -2.16 -4.71
N ILE A 297 -2.82 -2.55 -5.64
CA ILE A 297 -4.22 -2.10 -5.65
C ILE A 297 -4.93 -2.49 -4.37
N SER A 298 -4.79 -3.74 -3.91
CA SER A 298 -5.39 -4.19 -2.66
C SER A 298 -4.84 -3.42 -1.45
N HIS A 299 -3.52 -3.22 -1.38
CA HIS A 299 -2.86 -2.51 -0.28
C HIS A 299 -3.28 -1.04 -0.18
N VAL A 300 -3.35 -0.35 -1.32
CA VAL A 300 -3.71 1.08 -1.37
C VAL A 300 -5.19 1.27 -1.10
N ILE A 301 -6.08 0.43 -1.67
CA ILE A 301 -7.51 0.49 -1.34
C ILE A 301 -7.71 0.34 0.16
N GLU A 302 -7.01 -0.60 0.80
CA GLU A 302 -7.12 -0.79 2.25
C GLU A 302 -6.59 0.40 3.04
N THR A 303 -5.42 0.91 2.66
CA THR A 303 -4.86 2.15 3.25
C THR A 303 -5.85 3.31 3.13
N VAL A 304 -6.44 3.53 1.97
CA VAL A 304 -7.38 4.63 1.71
C VAL A 304 -8.70 4.43 2.47
N ARG A 305 -9.18 3.18 2.62
CA ARG A 305 -10.32 2.84 3.47
C ARG A 305 -10.08 3.25 4.91
N ILE A 306 -8.89 2.95 5.45
CA ILE A 306 -8.49 3.35 6.81
C ILE A 306 -8.45 4.88 6.94
N GLN A 307 -8.04 5.59 5.89
CA GLN A 307 -8.07 7.06 5.83
C GLN A 307 -9.48 7.65 5.56
N GLY A 308 -10.51 6.82 5.41
CA GLY A 308 -11.92 7.22 5.41
C GLY A 308 -12.60 7.29 4.03
N ARG A 309 -11.95 6.83 2.94
CA ARG A 309 -12.60 6.73 1.62
C ARG A 309 -12.71 5.26 1.19
N ASP A 310 -13.92 4.83 0.86
CA ASP A 310 -14.20 3.44 0.48
C ASP A 310 -13.97 3.19 -1.01
N LEU A 311 -12.70 2.98 -1.40
CA LEU A 311 -12.38 2.61 -2.79
C LEU A 311 -12.89 1.21 -3.19
N TYR A 312 -13.25 0.33 -2.24
CA TYR A 312 -13.85 -0.97 -2.56
C TYR A 312 -15.21 -0.82 -3.24
N SER A 313 -15.93 0.27 -2.96
CA SER A 313 -17.23 0.60 -3.57
C SER A 313 -17.12 1.49 -4.81
N GLU A 314 -15.90 1.82 -5.25
CA GLU A 314 -15.63 2.62 -6.44
C GLU A 314 -15.10 1.76 -7.60
N ASP A 315 -14.84 2.36 -8.76
CA ASP A 315 -14.32 1.68 -9.95
C ASP A 315 -13.03 0.89 -9.67
N THR A 316 -12.13 1.44 -8.84
CA THR A 316 -10.89 0.75 -8.42
C THR A 316 -11.19 -0.58 -7.71
N GLY A 317 -12.19 -0.60 -6.82
CA GLY A 317 -12.64 -1.82 -6.14
C GLY A 317 -13.33 -2.81 -7.06
N ASN A 318 -14.15 -2.33 -8.00
CA ASN A 318 -14.77 -3.19 -9.01
C ASN A 318 -13.73 -3.85 -9.93
N ARG A 319 -12.71 -3.09 -10.36
CA ARG A 319 -11.57 -3.63 -11.11
C ARG A 319 -10.78 -4.65 -10.29
N LEU A 320 -10.49 -4.35 -9.03
CA LEU A 320 -9.81 -5.29 -8.15
C LEU A 320 -10.58 -6.62 -8.03
N ARG A 321 -11.91 -6.56 -7.85
CA ARG A 321 -12.76 -7.74 -7.78
C ARG A 321 -12.59 -8.64 -9.01
N TYR A 322 -12.77 -8.09 -10.20
CA TYR A 322 -12.66 -8.86 -11.43
C TYR A 322 -11.23 -9.35 -11.66
N ALA A 323 -10.22 -8.55 -11.35
CA ALA A 323 -8.82 -8.95 -11.47
C ALA A 323 -8.47 -10.14 -10.57
N LEU A 324 -8.94 -10.13 -9.32
CA LEU A 324 -8.73 -11.25 -8.39
C LEU A 324 -9.38 -12.53 -8.93
N GLU A 325 -10.62 -12.45 -9.40
CA GLU A 325 -11.31 -13.60 -10.00
C GLU A 325 -10.59 -14.12 -11.25
N PHE A 326 -10.18 -13.22 -12.15
CA PHE A 326 -9.49 -13.57 -13.38
C PHE A 326 -8.13 -14.23 -13.12
N LEU A 327 -7.30 -13.63 -12.26
CA LEU A 327 -5.99 -14.17 -11.93
C LEU A 327 -6.10 -15.52 -11.20
N ALA A 328 -7.01 -15.64 -10.24
CA ALA A 328 -7.23 -16.88 -9.49
C ALA A 328 -7.75 -18.01 -10.38
N LYS A 329 -8.62 -17.70 -11.36
CA LYS A 329 -9.15 -18.67 -12.33
C LYS A 329 -8.05 -19.44 -13.07
N TYR A 330 -6.98 -18.75 -13.48
CA TYR A 330 -5.91 -19.34 -14.28
C TYR A 330 -4.69 -19.83 -13.47
N ASP A 331 -4.65 -19.57 -12.16
CA ASP A 331 -3.53 -20.03 -11.31
C ASP A 331 -3.65 -21.49 -10.87
N ASN A 332 -2.50 -22.14 -10.68
CA ASN A 332 -2.41 -23.53 -10.28
C ASN A 332 -2.97 -23.82 -8.87
N LYS A 333 -2.92 -22.87 -7.93
CA LYS A 333 -3.39 -23.12 -6.55
C LYS A 333 -4.90 -23.24 -6.44
N ARG A 334 -5.66 -22.57 -7.32
CA ARG A 334 -7.11 -22.69 -7.37
C ARG A 334 -7.55 -24.00 -8.04
N GLY A 335 -6.94 -24.32 -9.17
CA GLY A 335 -7.33 -25.42 -10.05
C GLY A 335 -6.91 -25.13 -11.48
N THR A 336 -6.50 -26.14 -12.25
CA THR A 336 -5.81 -25.98 -13.52
C THR A 336 -6.74 -25.62 -14.68
N GLU A 337 -7.38 -24.45 -14.66
CA GLU A 337 -8.09 -23.98 -15.86
C GLU A 337 -7.07 -23.66 -16.97
N GLN A 338 -7.35 -24.15 -18.18
CA GLN A 338 -6.51 -23.90 -19.33
C GLN A 338 -6.82 -22.51 -19.89
N ALA A 339 -5.78 -21.74 -20.20
CA ALA A 339 -5.97 -20.47 -20.88
C ALA A 339 -6.53 -20.73 -22.28
N PRO A 340 -7.61 -20.05 -22.70
CA PRO A 340 -8.15 -20.19 -24.04
C PRO A 340 -7.20 -19.60 -25.09
N ASP A 341 -7.30 -20.03 -26.34
CA ASP A 341 -6.41 -19.59 -27.43
C ASP A 341 -6.37 -18.07 -27.61
N TRP A 342 -7.47 -17.37 -27.35
CA TRP A 342 -7.50 -15.92 -27.45
C TRP A 342 -6.70 -15.21 -26.35
N LEU A 343 -6.42 -15.87 -25.23
CA LEU A 343 -5.65 -15.34 -24.11
C LEU A 343 -4.21 -15.81 -24.20
N CYS A 344 -3.30 -14.91 -24.56
CA CYS A 344 -1.86 -15.20 -24.65
C CYS A 344 -1.53 -16.40 -25.54
N ASN A 345 -2.31 -16.63 -26.60
CA ASN A 345 -2.21 -17.81 -27.48
C ASN A 345 -2.31 -19.13 -26.69
N GLY A 346 -3.16 -19.19 -25.67
CA GLY A 346 -3.33 -20.34 -24.79
C GLY A 346 -2.19 -20.57 -23.78
N ASN A 347 -1.19 -19.68 -23.73
CA ASN A 347 0.03 -19.85 -22.93
C ASN A 347 0.15 -18.77 -21.85
N VAL A 348 -0.32 -19.10 -20.65
CA VAL A 348 -0.21 -18.25 -19.46
C VAL A 348 0.79 -18.85 -18.48
N THR A 349 1.82 -18.08 -18.10
CA THR A 349 2.77 -18.48 -17.05
C THR A 349 2.14 -18.25 -15.68
N LYS A 350 1.79 -19.34 -14.99
CA LYS A 350 0.96 -19.33 -13.77
C LYS A 350 1.79 -19.20 -12.50
N ASN A 351 1.60 -18.11 -11.74
CA ASN A 351 2.04 -17.93 -10.34
C ASN A 351 1.61 -16.55 -9.81
N ILE A 352 0.44 -16.43 -9.19
CA ILE A 352 -0.06 -15.14 -8.67
C ILE A 352 0.43 -14.80 -7.25
N LYS A 353 1.34 -15.59 -6.66
CA LYS A 353 1.77 -15.49 -5.23
C LYS A 353 0.59 -15.66 -4.25
N ASP A 354 0.73 -15.22 -3.01
CA ASP A 354 -0.29 -15.41 -1.96
C ASP A 354 -1.07 -14.10 -1.67
N MET A 355 -1.41 -13.34 -2.72
CA MET A 355 -1.80 -11.92 -2.60
C MET A 355 -3.31 -11.61 -2.61
N THR A 356 -4.16 -12.63 -2.65
CA THR A 356 -5.61 -12.43 -2.87
C THR A 356 -6.35 -11.96 -1.62
N GLU A 357 -5.79 -12.20 -0.44
CA GLU A 357 -6.51 -12.16 0.82
C GLU A 357 -6.97 -10.76 1.24
N PRO A 358 -6.17 -9.68 1.13
CA PRO A 358 -6.61 -8.34 1.53
C PRO A 358 -7.81 -7.87 0.70
N GLY A 359 -7.76 -8.04 -0.62
CA GLY A 359 -8.88 -7.69 -1.50
C GLY A 359 -10.10 -8.59 -1.27
N TYR A 360 -9.90 -9.91 -1.20
CA TYR A 360 -10.97 -10.89 -1.00
C TYR A 360 -11.70 -10.70 0.33
N SER A 361 -10.99 -10.39 1.42
CA SER A 361 -11.56 -10.28 2.76
C SER A 361 -12.70 -9.27 2.90
N ILE A 362 -12.70 -8.22 2.06
CA ILE A 362 -13.73 -7.19 2.04
C ILE A 362 -14.71 -7.39 0.87
N LEU A 363 -14.20 -7.72 -0.31
CA LEU A 363 -15.04 -7.84 -1.51
C LEU A 363 -15.99 -9.04 -1.46
N SER A 364 -15.58 -10.13 -0.78
CA SER A 364 -16.43 -11.33 -0.61
C SER A 364 -17.68 -11.10 0.22
N GLU A 365 -17.74 -10.04 1.04
CA GLU A 365 -18.96 -9.66 1.77
C GLU A 365 -20.05 -9.12 0.83
N LYS A 366 -19.67 -8.64 -0.36
CA LYS A 366 -20.55 -7.97 -1.32
C LYS A 366 -20.77 -8.78 -2.60
N TYR A 367 -19.83 -9.65 -2.95
CA TYR A 367 -19.80 -10.29 -4.25
C TYR A 367 -19.40 -11.77 -4.16
N GLU A 368 -20.04 -12.59 -4.98
CA GLU A 368 -19.60 -13.96 -5.21
C GLU A 368 -18.27 -13.96 -5.97
N MET A 369 -17.24 -14.57 -5.36
CA MET A 369 -15.88 -14.64 -5.87
C MET A 369 -15.33 -16.07 -5.74
N PRO A 370 -15.89 -17.04 -6.48
CA PRO A 370 -15.61 -18.46 -6.26
C PRO A 370 -14.16 -18.85 -6.58
N ASN A 371 -13.54 -18.26 -7.61
CA ASN A 371 -12.15 -18.58 -7.94
C ASN A 371 -11.21 -18.04 -6.87
N THR A 372 -11.43 -16.79 -6.45
CA THR A 372 -10.64 -16.12 -5.42
C THR A 372 -10.82 -16.80 -4.06
N LYS A 373 -12.04 -17.24 -3.72
CA LYS A 373 -12.34 -18.00 -2.50
C LYS A 373 -11.52 -19.29 -2.45
N GLN A 374 -11.60 -20.09 -3.51
CA GLN A 374 -10.89 -21.37 -3.59
C GLN A 374 -9.37 -21.16 -3.58
N PHE A 375 -8.86 -20.17 -4.33
CA PHE A 375 -7.45 -19.80 -4.30
C PHE A 375 -6.99 -19.41 -2.91
N THR A 376 -7.71 -18.48 -2.26
CA THR A 376 -7.34 -17.94 -0.94
C THR A 376 -7.31 -19.05 0.09
N ALA A 377 -8.29 -19.96 0.08
CA ALA A 377 -8.29 -21.13 0.95
C ALA A 377 -7.05 -22.02 0.74
N ALA A 378 -6.68 -22.30 -0.53
CA ALA A 378 -5.52 -23.12 -0.87
C ALA A 378 -4.17 -22.43 -0.62
N ALA A 379 -4.13 -21.09 -0.65
CA ALA A 379 -2.92 -20.30 -0.43
C ALA A 379 -2.61 -20.05 1.05
N ARG A 380 -3.56 -20.28 1.96
CA ARG A 380 -3.37 -20.09 3.41
C ARG A 380 -2.44 -21.16 4.02
N PRO A 381 -1.49 -20.76 4.90
CA PRO A 381 -1.14 -19.39 5.25
C PRO A 381 -0.30 -18.72 4.16
N ALA A 382 -0.64 -17.47 3.82
CA ALA A 382 0.10 -16.65 2.87
C ALA A 382 1.51 -16.31 3.37
N HIS A 383 2.51 -16.53 2.52
CA HIS A 383 3.92 -16.29 2.81
C HIS A 383 4.41 -14.94 2.29
N ALA A 384 5.57 -14.48 2.80
CA ALA A 384 6.25 -13.31 2.26
C ALA A 384 6.93 -13.61 0.91
N ASP A 385 6.79 -12.73 -0.08
CA ASP A 385 7.32 -12.91 -1.44
C ASP A 385 8.74 -12.36 -1.67
N SER A 386 9.37 -11.87 -0.60
CA SER A 386 10.65 -11.16 -0.55
C SER A 386 10.68 -9.75 -1.15
N LEU A 387 9.55 -9.25 -1.67
CA LEU A 387 9.45 -7.91 -2.25
C LEU A 387 8.67 -6.98 -1.33
N PHE A 388 7.36 -7.18 -1.19
CA PHE A 388 6.47 -6.31 -0.40
C PHE A 388 5.15 -6.98 0.03
N ILE A 389 4.84 -8.16 -0.50
CA ILE A 389 3.65 -8.94 -0.16
C ILE A 389 4.02 -9.83 1.02
N ALA A 390 3.30 -9.71 2.14
CA ALA A 390 3.66 -10.45 3.34
C ALA A 390 2.54 -10.57 4.38
N TRP A 391 2.39 -11.79 4.92
CA TRP A 391 1.61 -12.10 6.12
C TRP A 391 0.13 -11.74 6.01
N GLU A 392 -0.44 -11.85 4.82
CA GLU A 392 -1.78 -11.37 4.52
C GLU A 392 -2.86 -12.24 5.16
N THR A 393 -2.62 -13.55 5.35
CA THR A 393 -3.48 -14.39 6.19
C THR A 393 -3.49 -13.96 7.63
N LEU A 394 -2.34 -13.57 8.16
CA LEU A 394 -2.26 -13.15 9.55
C LEU A 394 -3.03 -11.83 9.77
N THR A 395 -2.95 -10.90 8.81
CA THR A 395 -3.48 -9.53 8.96
C THR A 395 -4.93 -9.39 8.46
N HIS A 396 -5.29 -10.08 7.38
CA HIS A 396 -6.53 -9.85 6.63
C HIS A 396 -7.48 -11.04 6.57
N ALA A 397 -7.10 -12.23 7.05
CA ALA A 397 -8.03 -13.35 7.09
C ALA A 397 -9.37 -12.99 7.75
N THR A 398 -10.41 -13.61 7.23
CA THR A 398 -11.76 -13.63 7.80
C THR A 398 -12.02 -15.01 8.40
N GLY A 399 -12.98 -15.11 9.31
CA GLY A 399 -13.28 -16.35 10.05
C GLY A 399 -13.86 -17.49 9.21
N GLU A 400 -14.02 -17.28 7.89
CA GLU A 400 -14.41 -18.36 6.97
C GLU A 400 -13.17 -19.03 6.35
N VAL A 401 -13.07 -20.34 6.55
CA VAL A 401 -12.53 -21.27 5.57
C VAL A 401 -13.31 -22.59 5.70
N ASP A 402 -14.52 -22.62 5.17
CA ASP A 402 -15.07 -23.90 4.76
C ASP A 402 -14.46 -24.21 3.39
N LEU A 403 -13.63 -25.25 3.36
CA LEU A 403 -13.26 -25.96 2.13
C LEU A 403 -14.42 -26.84 1.71
#